data_AF-A0A7J3ZRA8-F1
#
_entry.id   AF-A0A7J3ZRA8-F1
#
_cell.length_a   1.000
_cell.length_b   1.000
_cell.length_c   1.000
_cell.angle_alpha   90.00
_cell.angle_beta   90.00
_cell.angle_gamma   90.00
#
_symmetry.space_group_name_H-M   'P 1'
#
loop_
_entity.id
_entity.type
_entity.pdbx_description
1 polymer ?
#
loop_
_entity_poly.entity_id
_entity_poly.type
_entity_poly.pdbx_seq_one_letter_code
_entity_poly.pdbx_strand_id
1 'polypeptide(L)'
;MVARIKNKEDLINNATSNIDREARRIALDVIEKVMESVDPKKLTHSKVKVSDEKLTIDNEVFNLRSFKRIFVVGGGKASGYMAEA
;
A
#
# COMPACT_ATOMS: atom_id res chain seq x y z
N MET A 1 5.09 2.19 -4.69
CA MET A 1 5.70 1.13 -5.54
C MET A 1 5.12 -0.18 -5.08
N VAL A 2 4.41 -0.90 -5.93
CA VAL A 2 3.80 -2.18 -5.55
C VAL A 2 4.89 -3.25 -5.46
N ALA A 3 4.98 -3.93 -4.33
CA ALA A 3 5.88 -5.07 -4.17
C ALA A 3 5.40 -6.26 -5.01
N ARG A 4 6.32 -6.88 -5.76
CA ARG A 4 6.09 -8.07 -6.59
C ARG A 4 6.96 -9.21 -6.12
N ILE A 5 6.50 -10.45 -6.33
CA ILE A 5 7.29 -11.65 -6.02
C ILE A 5 8.30 -11.86 -7.14
N LYS A 6 9.57 -11.56 -6.88
CA LYS A 6 10.62 -11.53 -7.91
C LYS A 6 10.87 -12.88 -8.58
N ASN A 7 10.71 -13.97 -7.84
CA ASN A 7 10.95 -15.34 -8.30
C ASN A 7 9.63 -16.10 -8.54
N LYS A 8 8.55 -15.40 -8.93
CA LYS A 8 7.21 -15.98 -9.12
C LYS A 8 7.23 -17.18 -10.08
N GLU A 9 7.87 -17.02 -11.24
CA GLU A 9 7.97 -18.08 -12.24
C GLU A 9 8.72 -19.30 -11.71
N ASP A 10 9.84 -19.09 -11.01
CA ASP A 10 10.61 -20.19 -10.42
C ASP A 10 9.77 -20.96 -9.39
N LEU A 11 9.01 -20.25 -8.55
CA LEU A 11 8.11 -20.87 -7.60
C LEU A 11 7.05 -21.73 -8.31
N ILE A 12 6.40 -21.21 -9.36
CA ILE A 12 5.39 -21.94 -10.15
C ILE A 12 6.01 -23.18 -10.82
N ASN A 13 7.20 -23.04 -11.38
CA ASN A 13 7.89 -24.12 -12.07
C ASN A 13 8.38 -25.24 -11.15
N ASN A 14 8.58 -24.95 -9.86
CA ASN A 14 8.95 -25.93 -8.83
C ASN A 14 7.78 -26.80 -8.34
N ALA A 15 6.67 -26.84 -9.09
CA ALA A 15 5.51 -27.67 -8.78
C ALA A 15 5.67 -29.10 -9.34
N THR A 16 5.24 -30.10 -8.56
CA THR A 16 5.36 -31.53 -8.87
C THR A 16 4.29 -32.05 -9.83
N SER A 17 3.17 -31.35 -9.96
CA SER A 17 2.07 -31.71 -10.85
C SER A 17 1.44 -30.47 -11.49
N ASN A 18 0.64 -30.67 -12.54
CA ASN A 18 -0.11 -29.58 -13.17
C ASN A 18 -1.14 -28.96 -12.22
N ILE A 19 -1.72 -29.75 -11.32
CA ILE A 19 -2.66 -29.27 -10.30
C ILE A 19 -1.92 -28.37 -9.30
N ASP A 20 -0.76 -28.80 -8.81
CA ASP A 20 0.05 -28.01 -7.88
C ASP A 20 0.54 -26.71 -8.52
N ARG A 21 0.90 -26.76 -9.81
CA ARG A 21 1.34 -25.59 -10.59
C ARG A 21 0.25 -24.53 -10.63
N GLU A 22 -0.97 -24.93 -10.94
CA GLU A 22 -2.11 -24.03 -11.02
C GLU A 22 -2.51 -23.48 -9.65
N ALA A 23 -2.55 -24.34 -8.62
CA ALA A 23 -2.80 -23.91 -7.25
C ALA A 23 -1.77 -22.87 -6.78
N ARG A 24 -0.49 -23.07 -7.13
CA ARG A 24 0.58 -22.12 -6.78
C ARG A 24 0.46 -20.80 -7.52
N ARG A 25 0.12 -20.83 -8.83
CA ARG A 25 -0.14 -19.62 -9.61
C ARG A 25 -1.24 -18.79 -8.95
N ILE A 26 -2.38 -19.40 -8.61
CA ILE A 26 -3.50 -18.75 -7.94
C ILE A 26 -3.05 -18.16 -6.60
N ALA A 27 -2.34 -18.91 -5.77
CA ALA A 27 -1.88 -18.43 -4.47
C ALA A 27 -0.95 -17.21 -4.59
N LEU A 28 0.00 -17.24 -5.52
CA LEU A 28 0.94 -16.13 -5.74
C LEU A 28 0.23 -14.89 -6.32
N ASP A 29 -0.73 -15.08 -7.23
CA ASP A 29 -1.56 -13.99 -7.75
C ASP A 29 -2.35 -13.30 -6.63
N VAL A 30 -2.95 -14.09 -5.72
CA VAL A 30 -3.67 -13.58 -4.55
C VAL A 30 -2.74 -12.79 -3.64
N ILE A 31 -1.54 -13.32 -3.33
CA ILE A 31 -0.56 -12.61 -2.49
C ILE A 31 -0.18 -11.27 -3.12
N GLU A 32 0.14 -11.24 -4.41
CA GLU A 32 0.48 -9.99 -5.10
C GLU A 32 -0.68 -9.00 -5.10
N LYS A 33 -1.93 -9.48 -5.23
CA LYS A 33 -3.11 -8.62 -5.16
C LYS A 33 -3.34 -8.04 -3.76
N VAL A 34 -3.07 -8.82 -2.72
CA VAL A 34 -3.09 -8.34 -1.33
C VAL A 34 -1.99 -7.32 -1.09
N MET A 35 -0.78 -7.56 -1.59
CA MET A 35 0.33 -6.60 -1.48
C MET A 35 0.01 -5.26 -2.19
N GLU A 36 -0.72 -5.30 -3.31
CA GLU A 36 -1.24 -4.11 -3.99
C GLU A 36 -2.26 -3.31 -3.17
N SER A 37 -3.11 -3.99 -2.40
CA SER A 37 -4.18 -3.36 -1.63
C SER A 37 -3.66 -2.69 -0.36
N VAL A 38 -2.53 -3.17 0.16
CA VAL A 38 -1.86 -2.61 1.34
C VAL A 38 -0.72 -1.63 0.99
N ASP A 39 -0.68 -1.11 -0.24
CA ASP A 39 0.30 -0.10 -0.65
C ASP A 39 0.17 1.17 0.24
N PRO A 40 1.24 1.58 0.96
CA PRO A 40 1.14 2.66 1.94
C PRO A 40 0.67 4.00 1.38
N LYS A 41 1.03 4.30 0.12
CA LYS A 41 0.64 5.54 -0.55
C LYS A 41 -0.85 5.54 -0.86
N LYS A 42 -1.36 4.45 -1.44
CA LYS A 42 -2.81 4.29 -1.68
C LYS A 42 -3.61 4.36 -0.38
N LEU A 43 -3.15 3.68 0.67
CA LEU A 43 -3.80 3.70 1.97
C LEU A 43 -3.84 5.12 2.56
N THR A 44 -2.72 5.85 2.51
CA THR A 44 -2.64 7.23 3.00
C THR A 44 -3.61 8.13 2.25
N HIS A 45 -3.61 8.13 0.92
CA HIS A 45 -4.57 8.92 0.12
C HIS A 45 -6.04 8.52 0.31
N SER A 46 -6.31 7.25 0.62
CA SER A 46 -7.68 6.80 0.87
C SER A 46 -8.28 7.39 2.16
N LYS A 47 -7.42 7.73 3.12
CA LYS A 47 -7.77 8.18 4.47
C LYS A 47 -7.55 9.66 4.68
N VAL A 48 -6.52 10.21 4.06
CA VAL A 48 -6.06 11.58 4.21
C VAL A 48 -6.32 12.34 2.92
N LYS A 49 -7.11 13.41 2.98
CA LYS A 49 -7.47 14.24 1.84
C LYS A 49 -7.29 15.70 2.19
N VAL A 50 -6.76 16.47 1.24
CA VAL A 50 -6.67 17.93 1.36
C VAL A 50 -7.48 18.55 0.24
N SER A 51 -8.43 19.41 0.59
CA SER A 51 -9.25 20.17 -0.36
C SER A 51 -9.72 21.44 0.32
N ASP A 52 -9.66 22.57 -0.40
CA ASP A 52 -10.09 23.88 0.11
C ASP A 52 -9.51 24.24 1.48
N GLU A 53 -8.21 23.98 1.65
CA GLU A 53 -7.46 24.18 2.90
C GLU A 53 -8.02 23.42 4.12
N LYS A 54 -8.83 22.39 3.86
CA LYS A 54 -9.28 21.45 4.88
C LYS A 54 -8.52 20.15 4.71
N LEU A 55 -7.96 19.68 5.81
CA LEU A 55 -7.41 18.34 5.93
C LEU A 55 -8.50 17.44 6.52
N THR A 56 -8.91 16.45 5.75
CA THR A 56 -9.83 15.42 6.21
C THR A 56 -9.05 14.14 6.47
N ILE A 57 -9.16 13.60 7.68
CA ILE A 57 -8.60 12.30 8.07
C ILE A 57 -9.79 11.44 8.52
N ASP A 58 -10.14 10.43 7.73
CA ASP A 58 -11.38 9.67 7.89
C ASP A 58 -12.61 10.60 8.00
N ASN A 59 -13.16 10.74 9.20
CA ASN A 59 -14.36 11.55 9.48
C ASN A 59 -14.02 12.88 10.19
N GLU A 60 -12.75 13.12 10.50
CA GLU A 60 -12.29 14.33 11.16
C GLU A 60 -11.84 15.36 10.13
N VAL A 61 -12.19 16.63 10.37
CA VAL A 61 -11.88 17.74 9.47
C VAL A 61 -11.14 18.83 10.24
N PHE A 62 -9.97 19.21 9.73
CA PHE A 62 -9.12 20.24 10.29
C PHE A 62 -8.97 21.39 9.31
N ASN A 63 -9.19 22.61 9.77
CA ASN A 63 -8.91 23.80 8.97
C ASN A 63 -7.40 24.10 9.01
N LEU A 64 -6.72 23.98 7.87
CA LEU A 64 -5.27 24.20 7.79
C LEU A 64 -4.88 25.66 8.06
N ARG A 65 -5.77 26.63 7.83
CA ARG A 65 -5.50 28.05 8.18
C ARG A 65 -5.33 28.28 9.68
N SER A 66 -5.84 27.37 10.51
CA SER A 66 -5.67 27.44 11.97
C SER A 66 -4.25 27.08 12.41
N PHE A 67 -3.39 26.59 11.51
CA PHE A 67 -2.03 26.15 11.82
C PHE A 67 -0.98 26.95 11.05
N LYS A 68 0.06 27.42 11.74
CA LYS A 68 1.18 28.14 11.10
C LYS A 68 2.13 27.22 10.34
N ARG A 69 2.28 25.97 10.80
CA ARG A 69 3.19 24.96 10.26
C ARG A 69 2.60 23.57 10.42
N ILE A 70 2.91 22.69 9.48
CA ILE A 70 2.56 21.27 9.51
C ILE A 70 3.87 20.50 9.58
N PHE A 71 3.94 19.48 10.45
CA PHE A 71 5.10 18.62 10.59
C PHE A 71 4.70 17.18 10.25
N VAL A 72 5.55 16.50 9.49
CA VAL A 72 5.40 15.07 9.20
C VAL A 72 6.44 14.32 10.03
N VAL A 73 5.96 13.43 10.89
CA VAL A 73 6.81 12.58 11.74
C VAL A 73 6.41 11.14 11.53
N GLY A 74 7.38 10.29 11.16
CA GLY A 74 7.14 8.87 10.96
C GLY A 74 8.40 8.05 11.12
N GLY A 75 8.34 7.00 11.95
CA GLY A 75 9.43 6.06 12.18
C GLY A 75 8.98 4.63 11.91
N GLY A 76 9.28 4.10 10.74
CA GLY A 76 8.94 2.72 10.38
C GLY A 76 9.35 2.37 8.95
N LYS A 77 9.30 1.08 8.60
CA LYS A 77 9.72 0.61 7.26
C LYS A 77 8.92 1.27 6.12
N ALA A 78 7.67 1.63 6.37
CA ALA A 78 6.78 2.24 5.38
C ALA A 78 6.71 3.78 5.47
N SER A 79 7.32 4.40 6.49
CA SER A 79 7.06 5.82 6.80
C SER A 79 7.52 6.76 5.69
N GLY A 80 8.60 6.42 4.96
CA GLY A 80 9.04 7.19 3.80
C GLY A 80 7.97 7.28 2.71
N TYR A 81 7.37 6.15 2.34
CA TYR A 81 6.30 6.11 1.33
C TYR A 81 5.00 6.77 1.81
N MET A 82 4.70 6.71 3.11
CA MET A 82 3.55 7.39 3.69
C MET A 82 3.75 8.91 3.75
N ALA A 83 4.97 9.36 4.04
CA ALA A 83 5.31 10.79 4.09
C ALA A 83 5.38 11.44 2.69
N GLU A 84 5.69 10.66 1.65
CA GLU A 84 5.68 11.10 0.25
C GLU A 84 4.27 11.24 -0.35
N ALA A 85 3.28 10.53 0.21
CA ALA A 85 1.90 10.53 -0.26
C ALA A 85 1.22 11.88 -0.04
#